data_AF-A0A821RA11-F1
#
_entry.id   AF-A0A821RA11-F1
#
_cell.length_a   1.000
_cell.length_b   1.000
_cell.length_c   1.000
_cell.angle_alpha   90.00
_cell.angle_beta   90.00
_cell.angle_gamma   90.00
#
_symmetry.space_group_name_H-M   'P 1'
#
loop_
_entity.id
_entity.type
_entity.pdbx_description
1 polymer ?
#
loop_
_entity_poly.entity_id
_entity_poly.type
_entity_poly.pdbx_seq_one_letter_code
_entity_poly.pdbx_strand_id
1 'polypeptide(L)' 'IYALNKVSKQPFITPYNPSGKYVVRLFFLGAWRKIIIDDTIPFDSENRCLLPQTSLPHELWPMLLSKALLKIISLE' A
#
# COMPACT_ATOMS: atom_id res chain seq x y z
N ILE A 1 6.71 -0.01 -4.42
CA ILE A 1 5.91 0.67 -3.38
C ILE A 1 6.89 1.38 -2.47
N TYR A 2 6.66 2.65 -2.15
CA TYR A 2 7.58 3.47 -1.37
C TYR A 2 6.87 4.02 -0.14
N ALA A 3 7.48 3.91 1.04
CA ALA A 3 6.97 4.54 2.25
C ALA A 3 7.12 6.07 2.16
N LEU A 4 6.06 6.81 2.48
CA LEU A 4 6.08 8.27 2.53
C LEU A 4 6.38 8.71 3.97
N ASN A 5 7.62 9.12 4.19
CA ASN A 5 8.15 9.47 5.51
C ASN A 5 8.93 10.78 5.52
N LYS A 6 8.96 11.39 6.71
CA LYS A 6 9.94 12.45 6.98
C LYS A 6 11.33 11.83 6.92
N VAL A 7 12.25 12.52 6.24
CA VAL A 7 13.65 12.08 6.14
C VAL A 7 14.25 12.04 7.55
N SER A 8 14.59 10.85 8.04
CA SER A 8 15.31 10.64 9.29
C SER A 8 16.80 10.46 8.99
N LYS A 9 17.68 10.96 9.89
CA LYS A 9 19.12 10.69 9.82
C LYS A 9 19.46 9.23 10.15
N GLN A 10 18.55 8.50 10.79
CA GLN A 10 18.68 7.09 11.12
C GLN A 10 18.17 6.23 9.95
N PRO A 11 18.86 5.11 9.64
CA PRO A 11 18.35 4.13 8.69
C PRO A 11 16.98 3.64 9.16
N PHE A 12 16.03 3.47 8.23
CA PHE A 12 14.75 2.87 8.55
C PHE A 12 14.95 1.35 8.65
N ILE A 13 14.91 0.81 9.87
CA ILE A 13 15.14 -0.62 10.16
C ILE A 13 13.80 -1.37 10.23
N THR A 14 12.67 -0.67 10.35
CA THR A 14 11.35 -1.29 10.48
C THR A 14 10.75 -1.63 9.10
N PRO A 15 10.19 -2.85 8.93
CA PRO A 15 9.49 -3.23 7.69
C PRO A 15 8.17 -2.44 7.49
N TYR A 16 7.71 -1.76 8.54
CA TYR A 16 6.49 -0.97 8.57
C TYR A 16 6.78 0.54 8.57
N ASN A 17 5.87 1.31 7.95
CA ASN A 17 5.88 2.76 7.99
C ASN A 17 4.91 3.29 9.08
N PRO A 18 5.40 3.91 10.18
CA PRO A 18 4.55 4.52 11.21
C PRO A 18 3.61 5.63 10.73
N SER A 19 3.92 6.29 9.60
CA SER A 19 3.05 7.30 8.99
C SER A 19 1.83 6.67 8.30
N GLY A 20 1.87 5.35 8.04
CA GLY A 20 0.84 4.60 7.33
C GLY A 20 0.65 4.99 5.86
N LYS A 21 1.43 5.95 5.34
CA LYS A 21 1.28 6.47 3.97
C LYS A 21 2.30 5.85 3.02
N TYR A 22 1.82 5.48 1.85
CA TYR A 22 2.62 4.83 0.81
C TYR A 22 2.34 5.43 -0.56
N VAL A 23 3.37 5.39 -1.41
CA VAL A 23 3.30 5.74 -2.82
C VAL A 23 3.50 4.50 -3.66
N VAL A 24 2.55 4.24 -4.55
CA VAL A 24 2.63 3.16 -5.54
C VAL A 24 2.75 3.81 -6.92
N ARG A 25 3.74 3.38 -7.69
CA ARG A 25 3.92 3.79 -9.09
C ARG A 25 3.38 2.66 -9.96
N LEU A 26 2.28 2.92 -10.66
CA LEU A 26 1.65 1.97 -11.59
C LEU A 26 1.71 2.50 -13.02
N PHE A 27 1.83 1.60 -13.99
CA PHE A 27 1.63 1.94 -15.40
C PHE A 27 0.18 1.62 -15.75
N PHE A 28 -0.59 2.64 -16.11
CA PHE A 28 -2.03 2.52 -16.32
C PHE A 28 -2.45 3.39 -17.50
N LEU A 29 -3.20 2.81 -18.44
CA LEU A 29 -3.68 3.47 -19.67
C LEU A 29 -2.57 4.23 -20.43
N GLY A 30 -1.41 3.59 -20.60
CA GLY A 30 -0.30 4.15 -21.39
C GLY A 30 0.58 5.18 -20.66
N ALA A 31 0.32 5.48 -19.38
CA ALA A 31 1.11 6.45 -18.63
C ALA A 31 1.50 5.93 -17.23
N TRP A 32 2.64 6.40 -16.72
CA TRP A 32 3.03 6.19 -15.33
C TRP A 32 2.20 7.09 -14.40
N ARG A 33 1.55 6.50 -13.41
CA ARG A 33 0.73 7.19 -12.42
C ARG A 33 1.31 7.01 -11.03
N LYS A 34 1.37 8.10 -10.27
CA LYS A 34 1.74 8.12 -8.86
C LYS A 34 0.47 8.05 -8.04
N ILE A 35 0.30 6.98 -7.28
CA ILE A 35 -0.89 6.74 -6.45
C ILE A 35 -0.47 6.80 -4.99
N ILE A 36 -1.13 7.65 -4.21
CA ILE A 36 -0.91 7.76 -2.76
C ILE A 36 -2.02 6.98 -2.06
N ILE A 37 -1.64 6.06 -1.18
CA ILE A 37 -2.57 5.26 -0.37
C ILE A 37 -2.12 5.24 1.09
N ASP A 38 -3.05 4.94 1.98
CA ASP A 38 -2.78 4.59 3.35
C ASP A 38 -2.83 3.06 3.57
N ASP A 39 -2.45 2.61 4.75
CA ASP A 39 -2.35 1.22 5.19
C ASP A 39 -3.62 0.67 5.86
N THR A 40 -4.76 1.39 5.82
CA THR A 40 -6.04 0.84 6.27
C THR A 40 -6.54 -0.22 5.28
N ILE A 41 -6.77 -1.43 5.76
CA ILE A 41 -7.18 -2.56 4.93
C ILE A 41 -8.63 -2.92 5.25
N PRO A 42 -9.48 -3.19 4.25
CA PRO A 42 -10.85 -3.62 4.49
C PRO A 42 -10.88 -5.07 5.01
N PHE A 43 -11.66 -5.28 6.06
CA PHE A 43 -11.97 -6.58 6.64
C PHE A 43 -13.48 -6.83 6.59
N ASP A 44 -13.89 -8.09 6.57
CA ASP A 44 -15.29 -8.46 6.74
C ASP A 44 -15.73 -8.53 8.21
N SER A 45 -16.98 -8.91 8.45
CA SER A 45 -17.55 -9.07 9.80
C SER A 45 -16.89 -10.20 10.62
N GLU A 46 -16.21 -11.13 9.96
CA GLU A 46 -15.47 -12.24 10.59
C GLU A 46 -13.98 -11.89 10.79
N ASN A 47 -13.60 -10.62 10.58
CA ASN A 47 -12.23 -10.13 10.67
C ASN A 47 -11.27 -10.83 9.70
N ARG A 48 -11.76 -11.22 8.51
CA ARG A 48 -10.93 -11.72 7.40
C ARG A 48 -10.58 -10.57 6.47
N CYS A 49 -9.31 -10.53 6.06
CA CYS A 49 -8.84 -9.52 5.12
C CYS A 49 -9.48 -9.72 3.75
N LEU A 50 -9.99 -8.64 3.16
CA LEU A 50 -10.65 -8.66 1.85
C LEU A 50 -9.69 -8.42 0.68
N LEU A 51 -8.40 -8.18 0.96
CA LEU A 51 -7.37 -7.99 -0.06
C LEU A 51 -6.43 -9.20 -0.12
N PRO A 52 -5.77 -9.43 -1.28
CA PRO A 52 -4.71 -10.42 -1.38
C PRO A 52 -3.63 -10.21 -0.31
N GLN A 53 -3.24 -11.30 0.34
CA GLN A 53 -2.19 -11.36 1.36
C GLN A 53 -1.24 -12.50 1.02
N THR A 54 0.00 -12.42 1.50
CA THR A 54 0.90 -13.57 1.48
C THR A 54 0.73 -14.38 2.77
N SER A 55 1.31 -15.58 2.81
CA SER A 55 1.39 -16.38 4.04
C SER A 55 2.28 -15.75 5.12
N LEU A 56 3.02 -14.67 4.81
CA LEU A 56 3.89 -13.95 5.73
C LEU A 56 3.17 -12.70 6.28
N PRO A 57 2.78 -12.66 7.56
CA PRO A 57 1.95 -11.58 8.10
C PRO A 57 2.58 -10.18 8.04
N HIS A 58 3.90 -10.10 7.91
CA HIS A 58 4.64 -8.83 7.85
C HIS A 58 4.74 -8.25 6.44
N GLU A 59 4.30 -8.97 5.40
CA GLU A 59 4.32 -8.50 4.02
C GLU A 59 3.05 -7.70 3.70
N LEU A 60 3.15 -6.37 3.86
CA LEU A 60 2.06 -5.47 3.53
C LEU A 60 1.92 -5.19 2.02
N TRP A 61 2.97 -5.49 1.25
CA TRP A 61 3.07 -5.09 -0.15
C TRP A 61 1.93 -5.62 -1.06
N PRO A 62 1.36 -6.84 -0.90
CA PRO A 62 0.27 -7.29 -1.77
C PRO A 62 -1.01 -6.49 -1.51
N MET A 63 -1.34 -6.25 -0.24
CA MET A 63 -2.50 -5.45 0.14
C MET A 63 -2.38 -4.01 -0.35
N LEU A 64 -1.19 -3.40 -0.18
CA LEU A 64 -0.90 -2.05 -0.66
C LEU A 64 -0.99 -1.96 -2.19
N LEU A 65 -0.47 -2.96 -2.92
CA LEU A 65 -0.55 -3.01 -4.38
C LEU A 65 -2.01 -3.12 -4.85
N SER A 66 -2.77 -4.06 -4.30
CA SER A 66 -4.18 -4.26 -4.64
C SER A 66 -5.02 -3.04 -4.34
N LYS A 67 -4.81 -2.39 -3.18
CA LYS A 67 -5.49 -1.14 -2.83
C LYS A 67 -5.17 -0.02 -3.82
N ALA A 68 -3.92 0.11 -4.26
CA ALA A 68 -3.55 1.10 -5.28
C ALA A 68 -4.23 0.83 -6.63
N LEU A 69 -4.33 -0.43 -7.05
CA LEU A 69 -5.05 -0.84 -8.26
C LEU A 69 -6.54 -0.49 -8.18
N LEU A 70 -7.20 -0.83 -7.07
CA LEU A 70 -8.61 -0.48 -6.86
C LEU A 70 -8.82 1.04 -6.86
N LYS A 71 -7.91 1.78 -6.22
CA LYS A 71 -7.98 3.25 -6.17
C LYS A 71 -7.86 3.87 -7.56
N ILE A 72 -6.94 3.41 -8.41
CA ILE A 72 -6.80 3.99 -9.76
C ILE A 72 -7.99 3.63 -10.65
N ILE A 73 -8.55 2.42 -10.51
CA ILE A 73 -9.73 2.00 -11.27
C ILE A 73 -10.99 2.77 -10.84
N SER A 74 -11.12 3.10 -9.56
CA SER A 74 -12.29 3.84 -9.02
C SER A 74 -12.27 5.35 -9.28
N LEU A 75 -11.13 5.92 -9.68
CA LEU A 75 -10.98 7.36 -9.93
C LEU A 75 -11.28 7.74 -11.40
N GLU A 76 -11.44 6.74 -12.26
CA GLU A 76 -12.01 6.85 -13.60
C GLU A 76 -13.51 6.54 -13.54
#